data_AF-A0A5P9H186-F1
#
_entry.id   AF-A0A5P9H186-F1
#
_cell.length_a   1.000
_cell.length_b   1.000
_cell.length_c   1.000
_cell.angle_alpha   90.00
_cell.angle_beta   90.00
_cell.angle_gamma   90.00
#
_symmetry.space_group_name_H-M   'P 1'
#
loop_
_entity.id
_entity.type
_entity.pdbx_description
1 polymer ?
#
loop_
_entity_poly.entity_id
_entity_poly.type
_entity_poly.pdbx_seq_one_letter_code
_entity_poly.pdbx_strand_id
1 'polypeptide(L)'
;MELLRDPKQFDVMVTENLFGDILSDAAATVHATAPEIAGRNVANPIAAILSAAMMLRMSFRLEEEATRIEQAVDRVLDSGLRTQDIFTLEGELVGTTQMGDAVVAALV
;
A
#
# COMPACT_ATOMS: atom_id res chain seq x y z
N MET A 1 14.28 8.45 18.70
CA MET A 1 13.78 7.31 17.91
C MET A 1 14.05 7.68 16.47
N GLU A 2 15.15 7.19 15.88
CA GLU A 2 15.67 7.69 14.58
C GLU A 2 14.69 7.43 13.43
N LEU A 3 13.90 6.36 13.51
CA LEU A 3 12.79 6.07 12.59
C LEU A 3 11.74 7.20 12.54
N LEU A 4 11.54 7.95 13.63
CA LEU A 4 10.63 9.10 13.68
C LEU A 4 11.31 10.43 13.37
N ARG A 5 12.64 10.52 13.57
CA ARG A 5 13.40 11.77 13.42
C ARG A 5 13.87 11.99 11.99
N ASP A 6 14.44 10.94 11.38
CA ASP A 6 14.94 10.96 10.01
C ASP A 6 14.82 9.56 9.40
N PRO A 7 13.60 9.11 9.01
CA PRO A 7 13.39 7.79 8.42
C PRO A 7 14.10 7.62 7.06
N LYS A 8 14.41 8.72 6.36
CA LYS A 8 15.01 8.70 5.02
C LYS A 8 16.46 8.24 5.00
N GLN A 9 17.13 8.18 6.15
CA GLN A 9 18.50 7.68 6.26
C GLN A 9 18.59 6.15 6.05
N PHE A 10 17.47 5.44 6.12
CA PHE A 10 17.42 3.98 6.02
C PHE A 10 16.94 3.55 4.63
N ASP A 11 17.72 2.69 3.97
CA ASP A 11 17.33 1.99 2.74
C ASP A 11 16.85 0.57 3.06
N VAL A 12 17.71 -0.23 3.71
CA VAL A 12 17.38 -1.59 4.18
C VAL A 12 17.76 -1.74 5.64
N MET A 13 16.84 -2.26 6.45
CA MET A 13 17.07 -2.62 7.85
C MET A 13 16.98 -4.13 8.04
N VAL A 14 18.01 -4.72 8.65
CA VAL A 14 18.05 -6.14 9.02
C VAL A 14 18.14 -6.25 10.53
N THR A 15 17.30 -7.07 11.14
CA THR A 15 17.21 -7.21 12.59
C THR A 15 16.66 -8.59 12.98
N GLU A 16 16.73 -8.93 14.26
CA GLU A 16 16.20 -10.18 14.80
C GLU A 16 14.66 -10.17 14.88
N ASN A 17 14.03 -11.33 15.03
CA ASN A 17 12.57 -11.49 14.98
C ASN A 17 11.80 -10.49 15.88
N LEU A 18 12.16 -10.42 17.17
CA LEU A 18 11.46 -9.54 18.13
C LEU A 18 11.65 -8.05 17.82
N PHE A 19 12.87 -7.66 17.45
CA PHE A 19 13.15 -6.28 17.09
C PHE A 19 12.53 -5.91 15.75
N GLY A 20 12.45 -6.87 14.82
CA GLY A 20 11.79 -6.73 13.53
C GLY A 20 10.31 -6.44 13.70
N ASP A 21 9.62 -7.22 14.52
CA ASP A 21 8.20 -7.04 14.85
C ASP A 21 7.92 -5.63 15.40
N ILE A 22 8.71 -5.21 16.40
CA ILE A 22 8.58 -3.87 17.00
C ILE A 22 8.85 -2.76 15.96
N LEU A 23 9.89 -2.92 15.14
CA LEU A 23 10.26 -1.91 14.15
C LEU A 23 9.29 -1.84 12.98
N SER A 24 8.74 -2.97 12.52
CA SER A 24 7.75 -3.00 11.44
C SER A 24 6.43 -2.35 11.85
N ASP A 25 6.00 -2.55 13.09
CA ASP A 25 4.81 -1.89 13.63
C ASP A 25 5.04 -0.38 13.79
N ALA A 26 6.22 0.02 14.28
CA ALA A 26 6.59 1.42 14.40
C ALA A 26 6.72 2.12 13.02
N ALA A 27 6.96 1.37 11.95
CA ALA A 27 6.98 1.85 10.57
C ALA A 27 5.59 1.90 9.89
N ALA A 28 4.55 1.33 10.52
CA ALA A 28 3.14 1.36 10.10
C ALA A 28 2.84 0.78 8.70
N THR A 29 3.63 -0.18 8.22
CA THR A 29 3.64 -0.61 6.81
C THR A 29 2.52 -1.58 6.37
N VAL A 30 1.77 -2.22 7.28
CA VAL A 30 0.79 -3.27 6.92
C VAL A 30 -0.49 -3.15 7.73
N HIS A 31 -1.65 -3.16 7.07
CA HIS A 31 -2.96 -3.12 7.71
C HIS A 31 -3.46 -4.52 8.12
N ALA A 32 -4.12 -4.59 9.28
CA ALA A 32 -4.70 -5.80 9.86
C ALA A 32 -6.11 -6.12 9.30
N THR A 33 -6.77 -7.14 9.85
CA THR A 33 -8.03 -7.73 9.37
C THR A 33 -9.30 -6.85 9.48
N ALA A 34 -9.26 -5.73 10.21
CA ALA A 34 -10.34 -4.74 10.38
C ALA A 34 -11.79 -5.32 10.31
N PRO A 35 -12.21 -6.17 11.27
CA PRO A 35 -13.48 -6.91 11.21
C PRO A 35 -14.73 -6.02 11.12
N GLU A 36 -14.68 -4.84 11.70
CA GLU A 36 -15.77 -3.87 11.76
C GLU A 36 -16.18 -3.32 10.39
N ILE A 37 -15.29 -3.34 9.39
CA ILE A 37 -15.56 -2.88 8.02
C ILE A 37 -15.77 -4.03 7.02
N ALA A 38 -15.71 -5.28 7.48
CA ALA A 38 -15.89 -6.45 6.63
C ALA A 38 -17.25 -6.41 5.89
N GLY A 39 -17.22 -6.65 4.58
CA GLY A 39 -18.42 -6.64 3.72
C GLY A 39 -19.00 -5.26 3.41
N ARG A 40 -18.37 -4.16 3.86
CA ARG A 40 -18.88 -2.79 3.64
C ARG A 40 -18.33 -2.09 2.40
N ASN A 41 -17.41 -2.72 1.66
CA ASN A 41 -16.76 -2.14 0.48
C ASN A 41 -16.01 -0.82 0.75
N VAL A 42 -15.42 -0.66 1.94
CA VAL A 42 -14.68 0.54 2.35
C VAL A 42 -13.20 0.28 2.68
N ALA A 43 -12.77 -0.98 2.67
CA ALA A 43 -11.38 -1.35 2.91
C ALA A 43 -10.48 -0.87 1.77
N ASN A 44 -9.27 -0.42 2.09
CA ASN A 44 -8.29 -0.04 1.09
C ASN A 44 -7.64 -1.27 0.44
N PRO A 45 -7.78 -1.49 -0.88
CA PRO A 45 -7.15 -2.63 -1.53
C PRO A 45 -5.67 -2.41 -1.85
N ILE A 46 -5.12 -1.20 -1.69
CA ILE A 46 -3.80 -0.83 -2.21
C ILE A 46 -2.67 -1.69 -1.64
N ALA A 47 -2.60 -1.95 -0.33
CA ALA A 47 -1.47 -2.73 0.18
C ALA A 47 -1.52 -4.21 -0.25
N ALA A 48 -2.72 -4.77 -0.47
CA ALA A 48 -2.84 -6.11 -1.07
C ALA A 48 -2.37 -6.11 -2.54
N ILE A 49 -2.70 -5.08 -3.30
CA ILE A 49 -2.23 -4.90 -4.68
C ILE A 49 -0.71 -4.74 -4.74
N LEU A 50 -0.12 -3.88 -3.89
CA LEU A 50 1.33 -3.69 -3.83
C LEU A 50 2.06 -4.95 -3.31
N SER A 51 1.43 -5.73 -2.43
CA SER A 51 1.95 -7.04 -2.04
C SER A 51 2.03 -8.00 -3.24
N ALA A 52 1.06 -7.94 -4.16
CA ALA A 52 1.12 -8.71 -5.41
C ALA A 52 2.25 -8.20 -6.34
N ALA A 53 2.49 -6.89 -6.42
CA ALA A 53 3.63 -6.33 -7.14
C ALA A 53 4.98 -6.81 -6.53
N MET A 54 5.12 -6.79 -5.21
CA MET A 54 6.28 -7.35 -4.51
C MET A 54 6.46 -8.84 -4.81
N MET A 55 5.37 -9.62 -4.87
CA MET A 55 5.41 -11.03 -5.25
C MET A 55 5.92 -11.22 -6.69
N LEU A 56 5.42 -10.44 -7.65
CA LEU A 56 5.89 -10.47 -9.05
C LEU A 56 7.39 -10.21 -9.14
N ARG A 57 7.86 -9.19 -8.42
CA ARG A 57 9.27 -8.81 -8.36
C ARG A 57 10.14 -9.90 -7.73
N MET A 58 9.80 -10.34 -6.53
CA MET A 58 10.66 -11.18 -5.69
C MET A 58 10.60 -12.66 -6.08
N SER A 59 9.41 -13.18 -6.38
CA SER A 59 9.21 -14.61 -6.65
C SER A 59 9.36 -14.96 -8.12
N PHE A 60 8.93 -14.07 -9.02
CA PHE A 60 8.86 -14.35 -10.46
C PHE A 60 9.86 -13.56 -11.29
N ARG A 61 10.59 -12.60 -10.69
CA ARG A 61 11.53 -11.69 -11.37
C ARG A 61 10.90 -10.89 -12.52
N LEU A 62 9.62 -10.58 -12.38
CA LEU A 62 8.83 -9.80 -13.31
C LEU A 62 8.86 -8.33 -12.89
N GLU A 63 10.01 -7.68 -13.12
CA GLU A 63 10.28 -6.31 -12.69
C GLU A 63 9.39 -5.30 -13.41
N GLU A 64 9.18 -5.48 -14.72
CA GLU A 64 8.36 -4.58 -15.53
C GLU A 64 6.89 -4.63 -15.08
N GLU A 65 6.35 -5.82 -14.88
CA GLU A 65 4.98 -6.03 -14.44
C GLU A 65 4.75 -5.49 -13.03
N ALA A 66 5.69 -5.72 -12.10
CA ALA A 66 5.64 -5.12 -10.77
C ALA A 66 5.64 -3.60 -10.82
N THR A 67 6.56 -3.02 -11.60
CA THR A 67 6.67 -1.56 -11.80
C THR A 67 5.39 -0.98 -12.41
N ARG A 68 4.77 -1.67 -13.36
CA ARG A 68 3.51 -1.22 -13.98
C ARG A 68 2.36 -1.15 -12.97
N ILE A 69 2.28 -2.09 -12.04
CA ILE A 69 1.28 -2.07 -10.96
C ILE A 69 1.54 -0.91 -10.00
N GLU A 70 2.79 -0.72 -9.56
CA GLU A 70 3.18 0.39 -8.67
C GLU A 70 2.83 1.74 -9.30
N GLN A 71 3.21 1.94 -10.57
CA GLN A 71 2.88 3.17 -11.30
C GLN A 71 1.37 3.35 -11.51
N ALA A 72 0.60 2.27 -11.67
CA ALA A 72 -0.85 2.37 -11.79
C ALA A 72 -1.48 2.84 -10.48
N VAL A 73 -0.99 2.35 -9.33
CA VAL A 73 -1.40 2.84 -8.00
C VAL A 73 -1.03 4.31 -7.84
N ASP A 74 0.19 4.71 -8.19
CA ASP A 74 0.63 6.11 -8.12
C ASP A 74 -0.28 7.02 -8.97
N ARG A 75 -0.58 6.64 -10.22
CA ARG A 75 -1.49 7.39 -11.11
C ARG A 75 -2.89 7.56 -10.51
N VAL A 76 -3.42 6.53 -9.85
CA VAL A 76 -4.74 6.59 -9.21
C VAL A 76 -4.71 7.48 -7.97
N LEU A 77 -3.62 7.47 -7.20
CA LEU A 77 -3.47 8.37 -6.07
C LEU A 77 -3.27 9.82 -6.53
N ASP A 78 -2.55 10.05 -7.63
CA ASP A 78 -2.35 11.37 -8.22
C ASP A 78 -3.65 11.96 -8.82
N SER A 79 -4.61 11.12 -9.23
CA SER A 79 -5.92 11.57 -9.70
C SER A 79 -6.87 12.04 -8.57
N GLY A 80 -6.48 11.82 -7.31
CA GLY A 80 -7.22 12.27 -6.14
C GLY A 80 -8.21 11.25 -5.56
N LEU A 81 -8.28 10.02 -6.10
CA LEU A 81 -9.14 8.97 -5.52
C LEU A 81 -8.57 8.49 -4.17
N ARG A 82 -9.41 8.39 -3.15
CA ARG A 82 -9.00 7.96 -1.80
C ARG A 82 -10.05 7.03 -1.18
N THR A 83 -9.61 5.97 -0.51
CA THR A 83 -10.46 5.15 0.38
C THR A 83 -10.54 5.78 1.77
N GLN A 84 -11.47 5.30 2.60
CA GLN A 84 -11.82 5.92 3.87
C GLN A 84 -10.63 6.15 4.83
N ASP A 85 -9.67 5.23 4.85
CA ASP A 85 -8.47 5.23 5.68
C ASP A 85 -7.45 6.31 5.29
N ILE A 86 -7.41 6.72 4.02
CA ILE A 86 -6.47 7.70 3.46
C ILE A 86 -7.17 8.96 2.94
N PHE A 87 -8.47 9.10 3.18
CA PHE A 87 -9.25 10.25 2.75
C PHE A 87 -8.91 11.49 3.59
N THR A 88 -8.71 12.62 2.91
CA THR A 88 -8.49 13.93 3.54
C THR A 88 -9.59 14.89 3.09
N LEU A 89 -9.59 16.15 3.54
CA LEU A 89 -10.58 17.17 3.14
C LEU A 89 -10.62 17.41 1.60
N GLU A 90 -9.63 16.91 0.87
CA GLU A 90 -9.50 16.98 -0.58
C GLU A 90 -9.43 15.56 -1.19
N GLY A 91 -9.99 15.42 -2.41
CA GLY A 91 -10.05 14.17 -3.15
C GLY A 91 -11.47 13.61 -3.28
N GLU A 92 -11.60 12.51 -4.02
CA GLU A 92 -12.85 11.79 -4.21
C GLU A 92 -12.84 10.52 -3.35
N LEU A 93 -13.83 10.39 -2.46
CA LEU A 93 -13.99 9.22 -1.61
C LEU A 93 -14.57 8.07 -2.44
N VAL A 94 -13.84 6.95 -2.51
CA VAL A 94 -14.25 5.74 -3.25
C VAL A 94 -14.25 4.51 -2.36
N GLY A 95 -15.03 3.50 -2.76
CA GLY A 95 -15.03 2.18 -2.12
C GLY A 95 -13.93 1.24 -2.62
N THR A 96 -13.83 0.05 -2.02
CA THR A 96 -12.83 -0.98 -2.36
C THR A 96 -12.88 -1.38 -3.85
N THR A 97 -14.07 -1.70 -4.37
CA THR A 97 -14.23 -2.08 -5.79
C THR A 97 -13.83 -0.96 -6.74
N GLN A 98 -14.31 0.27 -6.49
CA GLN A 98 -14.00 1.42 -7.34
C GLN A 98 -12.50 1.73 -7.37
N MET A 99 -11.82 1.64 -6.22
CA MET A 99 -10.37 1.78 -6.16
C MET A 99 -9.67 0.69 -6.98
N GLY A 100 -10.09 -0.57 -6.85
CA GLY A 100 -9.55 -1.68 -7.64
C GLY A 100 -9.75 -1.48 -9.15
N ASP A 101 -10.95 -1.11 -9.57
CA ASP A 101 -11.28 -0.84 -10.98
C ASP A 101 -10.43 0.32 -11.53
N ALA A 102 -10.23 1.37 -10.74
CA ALA A 102 -9.37 2.49 -11.12
C ALA A 102 -7.92 2.07 -11.33
N VAL A 103 -7.37 1.21 -10.46
CA VAL A 103 -6.01 0.67 -10.62
C VAL A 103 -5.90 -0.16 -11.89
N VAL A 104 -6.89 -1.02 -12.17
CA VAL A 104 -6.92 -1.81 -13.41
C VAL A 104 -6.97 -0.89 -14.64
N ALA A 105 -7.81 0.14 -14.62
CA ALA A 105 -7.92 1.11 -15.71
C ALA A 105 -6.63 1.94 -15.91
N ALA A 106 -5.84 2.12 -14.86
CA ALA A 106 -4.57 2.84 -14.89
C ALA A 106 -3.38 1.97 -15.31
N LEU A 107 -3.55 0.66 -15.58
CA LEU A 107 -2.52 -0.19 -16.16
C LEU A 107 -2.33 0.14 -17.65
N VAL A 108 -1.32 0.96 -17.95
CA VAL A 108 -0.83 1.21 -19.31
C VAL A 108 0.38 0.34 -19.66
#